data_AF-A0A951TVP3-F1
#
_entry.id   AF-A0A951TVP3-F1
#
_cell.length_a   1.000
_cell.length_b   1.000
_cell.length_c   1.000
_cell.angle_alpha   90.00
_cell.angle_beta   90.00
_cell.angle_gamma   90.00
#
_symmetry.space_group_name_H-M   'P 1'
#
loop_
_entity.id
_entity.type
_entity.pdbx_description
1 polymer ?
#
loop_
_entity_poly.entity_id
_entity_poly.type
_entity_poly.pdbx_seq_one_letter_code
_entity_poly.pdbx_strand_id
1 'polypeptide(L)'
;MIDYFIFDTLPLTVRILLIAMGTFFIGWQFGVLAIVTIVGYLLWAWRNEGKINPLRQEYRSFTKRIELSDAVLNSSALTIKELGREDDFTVPHDELLEEHWATETPRHARFRRYIWQQDQLITLSRLGFYATSFVGATNGLLLGTIVLANAWMERIYTNIWRYGAFQFILNEGSPALRELVEFFETKATIEGPAEPTWPTEVRGSIELRNVSFGYPNRDGAALHDINLDIAPGTTVALVGPSGSGKSTLAKLLQRLTAV
;
A
#
# COMPACT_ATOMS: atom_id res chain seq x y z
N MET A 1 -9.09 -0.39 6.65
CA MET A 1 -8.74 -1.75 7.10
C MET A 1 -9.69 -2.25 8.19
N ILE A 2 -9.86 -1.52 9.29
CA ILE A 2 -10.72 -1.91 10.41
C ILE A 2 -12.17 -2.11 9.99
N ASP A 3 -12.75 -1.19 9.22
CA ASP A 3 -14.14 -1.33 8.73
C ASP A 3 -14.32 -2.57 7.86
N TYR A 4 -13.38 -2.86 6.95
CA TYR A 4 -13.44 -4.05 6.11
C TYR A 4 -13.35 -5.34 6.95
N PHE A 5 -12.51 -5.34 7.99
CA PHE A 5 -12.41 -6.48 8.90
C PHE A 5 -13.72 -6.67 9.69
N ILE A 6 -14.25 -5.60 10.29
CA ILE A 6 -15.44 -5.65 11.15
C ILE A 6 -16.71 -5.95 10.36
N PHE A 7 -16.89 -5.33 9.19
CA PHE A 7 -18.15 -5.39 8.44
C PHE A 7 -18.17 -6.45 7.34
N ASP A 8 -17.02 -6.92 6.86
CA ASP A 8 -16.97 -7.96 5.81
C ASP A 8 -16.36 -9.25 6.34
N THR A 9 -15.10 -9.20 6.80
CA THR A 9 -14.33 -10.41 7.12
C THR A 9 -14.89 -11.18 8.32
N LEU A 10 -15.14 -10.50 9.44
CA LEU A 10 -15.63 -11.13 10.66
C LEU A 10 -17.01 -11.78 10.47
N PRO A 11 -18.03 -11.09 9.90
CA PRO A 11 -19.30 -11.71 9.55
C PRO A 11 -19.16 -12.89 8.59
N LEU A 12 -18.26 -12.81 7.60
CA LEU A 12 -17.98 -13.91 6.68
C LEU A 12 -17.40 -15.12 7.41
N THR A 13 -16.47 -14.92 8.34
CA THR A 13 -15.90 -16.00 9.16
C THR A 13 -16.94 -16.68 10.02
N VAL A 14 -17.74 -15.89 10.74
CA VAL A 14 -18.85 -16.42 11.55
C VAL A 14 -19.83 -17.19 10.66
N ARG A 15 -20.19 -16.64 9.49
CA ARG A 15 -21.09 -17.30 8.54
C ARG A 15 -20.54 -18.63 8.02
N ILE A 16 -19.27 -18.71 7.62
CA ILE A 16 -18.66 -19.97 7.17
C ILE A 16 -18.64 -21.01 8.30
N LEU A 17 -18.29 -20.60 9.52
CA LEU A 17 -18.28 -21.50 10.68
C LEU A 17 -19.69 -22.03 11.01
N LEU A 18 -20.71 -21.16 10.98
CA LEU A 18 -22.10 -21.57 11.19
C LEU A 18 -22.61 -22.51 10.09
N ILE A 19 -22.26 -22.25 8.83
CA ILE A 19 -22.63 -23.14 7.71
C ILE A 19 -21.91 -24.49 7.86
N ALA A 20 -20.60 -24.48 8.14
CA ALA A 20 -19.83 -25.70 8.35
C ALA A 20 -20.35 -26.50 9.56
N MET A 21 -20.81 -25.84 10.63
CA MET A 21 -21.44 -26.50 11.77
C MET A 21 -22.80 -27.10 11.38
N GLY A 22 -23.64 -26.36 10.65
CA GLY A 22 -24.95 -26.85 10.24
C GLY A 22 -24.90 -28.00 9.21
N THR A 23 -23.83 -28.12 8.40
CA THR A 23 -23.67 -29.29 7.52
C THR A 23 -23.48 -30.59 8.30
N PHE A 24 -22.94 -30.55 9.53
CA PHE A 24 -22.88 -31.75 10.39
C PHE A 24 -24.26 -32.26 10.81
N PHE A 25 -25.24 -31.37 10.99
CA PHE A 25 -26.62 -31.76 11.31
C PHE A 25 -27.34 -32.41 10.12
N ILE A 26 -26.93 -32.07 8.89
CA ILE A 26 -27.45 -32.67 7.66
C ILE A 26 -26.82 -34.07 7.46
N GLY A 27 -25.53 -34.20 7.74
CA GLY A 27 -24.82 -35.47 7.73
C GLY A 27 -23.33 -35.29 8.02
N TRP A 28 -22.77 -36.18 8.83
CA TRP A 28 -21.37 -36.09 9.25
C TRP A 28 -20.40 -36.10 8.05
N GLN A 29 -20.71 -36.84 6.98
CA GLN A 29 -19.90 -36.86 5.76
C GLN A 29 -19.79 -35.47 5.09
N PHE A 30 -20.85 -34.66 5.12
CA PHE A 30 -20.85 -33.32 4.52
C PHE A 30 -20.09 -32.32 5.39
N GLY A 31 -20.21 -32.45 6.72
CA GLY A 31 -19.42 -31.67 7.67
C GLY A 31 -17.91 -31.91 7.54
N VAL A 32 -17.49 -33.17 7.48
CA VAL A 32 -16.07 -33.53 7.29
C VAL A 32 -15.56 -32.99 5.95
N LEU A 33 -16.31 -33.17 4.87
CA LEU A 33 -15.94 -32.65 3.55
C LEU A 33 -15.79 -31.12 3.56
N ALA A 34 -16.71 -30.40 4.21
CA ALA A 34 -16.65 -28.96 4.37
C ALA A 34 -15.36 -28.51 5.10
N ILE A 35 -15.03 -29.14 6.24
CA ILE A 35 -13.80 -28.82 6.99
C ILE A 35 -12.57 -29.08 6.15
N VAL A 36 -12.46 -30.27 5.52
CA VAL A 36 -11.32 -30.62 4.67
C VAL A 36 -11.13 -29.61 3.54
N THR A 37 -12.24 -29.14 2.96
CA THR A 37 -12.20 -28.13 1.88
C THR A 37 -11.73 -26.77 2.40
N ILE A 38 -12.29 -26.28 3.50
CA ILE A 38 -11.93 -24.99 4.09
C ILE A 38 -10.46 -25.01 4.51
N VAL A 39 -10.03 -26.03 5.26
CA VAL A 39 -8.65 -26.17 5.72
C VAL A 39 -7.69 -26.34 4.55
N GLY A 40 -8.03 -27.20 3.58
CA GLY A 40 -7.23 -27.40 2.38
C GLY A 40 -7.05 -26.11 1.56
N TYR A 41 -8.12 -25.32 1.40
CA TYR A 41 -8.07 -24.03 0.72
C TYR A 41 -7.20 -23.02 1.48
N LEU A 42 -7.39 -22.90 2.81
CA LEU A 42 -6.61 -21.96 3.63
C LEU A 42 -5.13 -22.32 3.67
N LEU A 43 -4.79 -23.61 3.80
CA LEU A 43 -3.41 -24.08 3.76
C LEU A 43 -2.77 -23.84 2.39
N TRP A 44 -3.51 -24.08 1.30
CA TRP A 44 -3.04 -23.78 -0.04
C TRP A 44 -2.79 -22.27 -0.22
N ALA A 45 -3.72 -21.43 0.21
CA ALA A 45 -3.59 -19.97 0.12
C ALA A 45 -2.37 -19.51 0.91
N TRP A 46 -2.26 -19.90 2.18
CA TRP A 46 -1.13 -19.55 3.05
C TRP A 46 0.22 -20.00 2.49
N ARG A 47 0.32 -21.23 1.97
CA ARG A 47 1.58 -21.76 1.40
C ARG A 47 2.01 -21.05 0.13
N ASN A 48 1.06 -20.66 -0.72
CA ASN A 48 1.36 -20.01 -2.00
C ASN A 48 1.46 -18.49 -1.89
N GLU A 49 0.99 -17.90 -0.79
CA GLU A 49 1.00 -16.47 -0.55
C GLU A 49 2.40 -15.86 -0.70
N GLY A 50 3.43 -16.50 -0.17
CA GLY A 50 4.83 -16.06 -0.32
C GLY A 50 5.33 -16.02 -1.77
N LYS A 51 4.70 -16.75 -2.69
CA LYS A 51 5.03 -16.75 -4.13
C LYS A 51 4.16 -15.78 -4.94
N ILE A 52 2.92 -15.56 -4.50
CA ILE A 52 1.97 -14.68 -5.16
C ILE A 52 2.23 -13.21 -4.78
N ASN A 53 2.60 -12.94 -3.53
CA ASN A 53 2.82 -11.59 -3.03
C ASN A 53 3.91 -10.81 -3.79
N PRO A 54 5.08 -11.39 -4.14
CA PRO A 54 6.08 -10.71 -4.96
C PRO A 54 5.53 -10.29 -6.33
N LEU A 55 4.71 -11.13 -6.98
CA LEU A 55 4.09 -10.79 -8.27
C LEU A 55 3.12 -9.61 -8.16
N ARG A 56 2.47 -9.44 -7.00
CA ARG A 56 1.62 -8.27 -6.71
C ARG A 56 2.46 -7.03 -6.46
N GLN A 57 3.57 -7.15 -5.74
CA GLN A 57 4.49 -6.03 -5.47
C GLN A 57 5.18 -5.53 -6.74
N GLU A 58 5.67 -6.45 -7.59
CA GLU A 58 6.30 -6.14 -8.88
C GLU A 58 5.35 -5.31 -9.75
N TYR A 59 4.11 -5.77 -9.92
CA TYR A 59 3.06 -5.04 -10.63
C TYR A 59 2.87 -3.61 -10.09
N ARG A 60 2.69 -3.46 -8.77
CA ARG A 60 2.52 -2.14 -8.15
C ARG A 60 3.72 -1.23 -8.36
N SER A 61 4.93 -1.76 -8.22
CA SER A 61 6.15 -0.98 -8.42
C SER A 61 6.26 -0.46 -9.86
N PHE A 62 5.84 -1.28 -10.83
CA PHE A 62 5.83 -0.92 -12.24
C PHE A 62 4.72 0.10 -12.55
N THR A 63 3.49 -0.14 -12.08
CA THR A 63 2.37 0.80 -12.23
C THR A 63 2.69 2.16 -11.60
N LYS A 64 3.35 2.19 -10.44
CA LYS A 64 3.82 3.44 -9.82
C LYS A 64 4.83 4.18 -10.70
N ARG A 65 5.72 3.48 -11.41
CA ARG A 65 6.63 4.12 -12.39
C ARG A 65 5.85 4.74 -13.56
N ILE A 66 4.83 4.04 -14.08
CA ILE A 66 3.94 4.57 -15.12
C ILE A 66 3.23 5.83 -14.63
N GLU A 67 2.59 5.76 -13.46
CA GLU A 67 1.86 6.89 -12.86
C GLU A 67 2.75 8.12 -12.64
N LEU A 68 4.00 7.91 -12.19
CA LEU A 68 4.96 9.01 -12.04
C LEU A 68 5.34 9.63 -13.39
N SER A 69 5.54 8.81 -14.42
CA SER A 69 5.82 9.29 -15.78
C SER A 69 4.63 10.09 -16.34
N ASP A 70 3.41 9.58 -16.18
CA ASP A 70 2.16 10.26 -16.53
C ASP A 70 2.01 11.59 -15.79
N ALA A 71 2.35 11.61 -14.50
CA ALA A 71 2.27 12.82 -13.70
C ALA A 71 3.22 13.91 -14.23
N VAL A 72 4.45 13.56 -14.60
CA VAL A 72 5.43 14.52 -15.18
C VAL A 72 4.95 15.05 -16.53
N LEU A 73 4.45 14.16 -17.40
CA LEU A 73 3.87 14.53 -18.69
C LEU A 73 2.70 15.50 -18.52
N ASN A 74 1.77 15.20 -17.61
CA ASN A 74 0.61 16.05 -17.37
C ASN A 74 0.96 17.37 -16.69
N SER A 75 1.82 17.35 -15.66
CA SER A 75 2.18 18.55 -14.91
C SER A 75 3.02 19.53 -15.74
N SER A 76 3.77 19.02 -16.72
CA SER A 76 4.74 19.80 -17.50
C SER A 76 4.36 19.90 -18.99
N ALA A 77 3.15 19.48 -19.37
CA ALA A 77 2.71 19.37 -20.76
C ALA A 77 2.94 20.65 -21.57
N LEU A 78 2.58 21.81 -21.00
CA LEU A 78 2.75 23.10 -21.66
C LEU A 78 4.23 23.42 -21.88
N THR A 79 5.07 23.25 -20.86
CA THR A 79 6.51 23.51 -20.94
C THR A 79 7.21 22.58 -21.93
N ILE A 80 6.83 21.31 -21.98
CA ILE A 80 7.36 20.34 -22.95
C ILE A 80 7.04 20.81 -24.37
N LYS A 81 5.80 21.23 -24.61
CA LYS A 81 5.33 21.72 -25.91
C LYS A 81 5.98 23.03 -26.33
N GLU A 82 6.15 23.96 -25.40
CA GLU A 82 6.85 25.24 -25.66
C GLU A 82 8.32 25.03 -26.02
N LEU A 83 8.97 24.04 -25.43
CA LEU A 83 10.38 23.71 -25.70
C LEU A 83 10.56 22.79 -26.91
N GLY A 84 9.47 22.27 -27.51
CA GLY A 84 9.53 21.32 -28.63
C GLY A 84 10.25 20.02 -28.26
N ARG A 85 10.11 19.57 -27.00
CA ARG A 85 10.79 18.39 -26.44
C ARG A 85 9.83 17.21 -26.22
N GLU A 86 8.75 17.10 -26.99
CA GLU A 86 7.76 16.04 -26.82
C GLU A 86 8.40 14.65 -26.87
N ASP A 87 9.23 14.40 -27.89
CA ASP A 87 9.88 13.10 -28.12
C ASP A 87 10.77 12.66 -26.95
N ASP A 88 11.39 13.62 -26.23
CA ASP A 88 12.26 13.34 -25.08
C ASP A 88 11.48 12.75 -23.90
N PHE A 89 10.16 12.94 -23.84
CA PHE A 89 9.31 12.44 -22.76
C PHE A 89 8.33 11.35 -23.23
N THR A 90 7.82 11.42 -24.46
CA THR A 90 6.88 10.42 -24.99
C THR A 90 7.58 9.10 -25.31
N VAL A 91 8.78 9.13 -25.92
CA VAL A 91 9.50 7.89 -26.29
C VAL A 91 9.86 7.04 -25.06
N PRO A 92 10.46 7.58 -23.99
CA PRO A 92 10.72 6.79 -22.78
C PRO A 92 9.45 6.30 -22.09
N HIS A 93 8.35 7.05 -22.20
CA HIS A 93 7.05 6.64 -21.67
C HIS A 93 6.49 5.46 -22.45
N ASP A 94 6.52 5.51 -23.78
CA ASP A 94 6.10 4.42 -24.66
C ASP A 94 6.94 3.16 -24.43
N GLU A 95 8.27 3.28 -24.33
CA GLU A 95 9.16 2.17 -23.99
C GLU A 95 8.80 1.53 -22.65
N LEU A 96 8.45 2.36 -21.66
CA LEU A 96 8.05 1.90 -20.33
C LEU A 96 6.70 1.18 -20.38
N LEU A 97 5.74 1.63 -21.20
CA LEU A 97 4.48 0.92 -21.45
C LEU A 97 4.71 -0.40 -22.17
N GLU A 98 5.60 -0.45 -23.16
CA GLU A 98 5.96 -1.69 -23.86
C GLU A 98 6.63 -2.70 -22.91
N GLU A 99 7.57 -2.25 -22.07
CA GLU A 99 8.20 -3.06 -21.02
C GLU A 99 7.13 -3.60 -20.05
N HIS A 100 6.17 -2.77 -19.66
CA HIS A 100 5.04 -3.20 -18.83
C HIS A 100 4.27 -4.33 -19.50
N TRP A 101 3.82 -4.16 -20.74
CA TRP A 101 3.02 -5.18 -21.43
C TRP A 101 3.79 -6.48 -21.69
N ALA A 102 5.08 -6.37 -22.01
CA ALA A 102 5.97 -7.51 -22.24
C ALA A 102 6.18 -8.34 -20.96
N THR A 103 6.28 -7.69 -19.79
CA THR A 103 6.43 -8.35 -18.48
C THR A 103 5.10 -8.85 -17.92
N GLU A 104 4.00 -8.15 -18.22
CA GLU A 104 2.67 -8.41 -17.67
C GLU A 104 2.09 -9.73 -18.18
N THR A 105 2.28 -10.05 -19.45
CA THR A 105 1.77 -11.30 -20.07
C THR A 105 2.29 -12.57 -19.38
N PRO A 106 3.61 -12.80 -19.23
CA PRO A 106 4.15 -13.96 -18.53
C PRO A 106 3.88 -13.92 -17.01
N ARG A 107 3.78 -12.74 -16.41
CA ARG A 107 3.38 -12.58 -15.00
C ARG A 107 1.94 -13.05 -14.77
N HIS A 108 1.00 -12.63 -15.62
CA HIS A 108 -0.39 -13.10 -15.60
C HIS A 108 -0.49 -14.60 -15.82
N ALA A 109 0.31 -15.19 -16.72
CA ALA A 109 0.32 -16.63 -16.91
C ALA A 109 0.74 -17.38 -15.63
N ARG A 110 1.78 -16.88 -14.93
CA ARG A 110 2.22 -17.41 -13.62
C ARG A 110 1.13 -17.24 -12.55
N PHE A 111 0.52 -16.06 -12.46
CA PHE A 111 -0.55 -15.77 -11.50
C PHE A 111 -1.80 -16.64 -11.74
N ARG A 112 -2.23 -16.76 -13.00
CA ARG A 112 -3.34 -17.61 -13.42
C ARG A 112 -3.12 -19.08 -13.08
N ARG A 113 -1.88 -19.57 -13.16
CA ARG A 113 -1.56 -20.95 -12.74
C ARG A 113 -1.88 -21.20 -11.27
N TYR A 114 -1.58 -20.25 -10.38
CA TYR A 114 -1.93 -20.37 -8.97
C TYR A 114 -3.44 -20.33 -8.76
N ILE A 115 -4.14 -19.36 -9.37
CA ILE A 115 -5.60 -19.27 -9.32
C ILE A 115 -6.26 -20.56 -9.81
N TRP A 116 -5.78 -21.11 -10.91
CA TRP A 116 -6.30 -22.35 -11.47
C TRP A 116 -6.11 -23.53 -10.52
N GLN A 117 -4.92 -23.67 -9.90
CA GLN A 117 -4.68 -24.71 -8.89
C GLN A 117 -5.60 -24.57 -7.67
N GLN A 118 -5.88 -23.34 -7.24
CA GLN A 118 -6.82 -23.07 -6.17
C GLN A 118 -8.24 -23.52 -6.53
N ASP A 119 -8.69 -23.24 -7.74
CA ASP A 119 -10.02 -23.60 -8.24
C ASP A 119 -10.19 -25.13 -8.37
N GLN A 120 -9.12 -25.84 -8.71
CA GLN A 120 -9.15 -27.31 -8.73
C GLN A 120 -9.43 -27.92 -7.35
N LEU A 121 -9.02 -27.29 -6.24
CA LEU A 121 -9.36 -27.78 -4.89
C LEU A 121 -10.87 -27.72 -4.63
N ILE A 122 -11.53 -26.65 -5.05
CA ILE A 122 -12.98 -26.49 -4.93
C ILE A 122 -13.69 -27.49 -5.85
N THR A 123 -13.18 -27.66 -7.08
CA THR A 123 -13.73 -28.63 -8.04
C THR A 123 -13.64 -30.06 -7.52
N LEU A 124 -12.50 -30.47 -6.97
CA LEU A 124 -12.32 -31.79 -6.35
C LEU A 124 -13.25 -31.99 -5.14
N SER A 125 -13.42 -30.96 -4.32
CA SER A 125 -14.37 -30.98 -3.21
C SER A 125 -15.81 -31.16 -3.70
N ARG A 126 -16.21 -30.45 -4.76
CA ARG A 126 -17.54 -30.59 -5.38
C ARG A 126 -17.77 -31.98 -5.96
N LEU A 127 -16.76 -32.59 -6.59
CA LEU A 127 -16.83 -33.98 -7.03
C LEU A 127 -16.99 -34.95 -5.86
N GLY A 128 -16.24 -34.74 -4.77
CA GLY A 128 -16.39 -35.50 -3.53
C GLY A 128 -17.79 -35.35 -2.91
N PHE A 129 -18.38 -34.15 -2.98
CA PHE A 129 -19.74 -33.89 -2.55
C PHE A 129 -20.77 -34.69 -3.37
N TYR A 130 -20.64 -34.71 -4.70
CA TYR A 130 -21.54 -35.50 -5.54
C TYR A 130 -21.38 -37.00 -5.33
N ALA A 131 -20.15 -37.50 -5.18
CA ALA A 131 -19.90 -38.91 -4.89
C ALA A 131 -20.52 -39.33 -3.54
N THR A 132 -20.31 -38.54 -2.48
CA THR A 132 -20.90 -38.81 -1.16
C THR A 132 -22.42 -38.70 -1.16
N SER A 133 -22.98 -37.76 -1.92
CA SER A 133 -24.43 -37.62 -2.11
C SER A 133 -25.03 -38.81 -2.85
N PHE A 134 -24.34 -39.32 -3.89
CA PHE A 134 -24.77 -40.50 -4.63
C PHE A 134 -24.80 -41.75 -3.75
N VAL A 135 -23.72 -42.00 -2.99
CA VAL A 135 -23.66 -43.10 -2.01
C VAL A 135 -24.71 -42.91 -0.90
N GLY A 136 -24.93 -41.68 -0.46
CA GLY A 136 -26.01 -41.37 0.49
C GLY A 136 -27.38 -41.75 -0.06
N ALA A 137 -27.68 -41.38 -1.31
CA ALA A 137 -28.94 -41.69 -1.97
C ALA A 137 -29.17 -43.21 -2.07
N THR A 138 -28.13 -44.00 -2.39
CA THR A 138 -28.24 -45.47 -2.41
C THR A 138 -28.45 -46.07 -1.02
N ASN A 139 -28.05 -45.37 0.03
CA ASN A 139 -28.25 -45.75 1.44
C ASN A 139 -29.54 -45.14 2.05
N GLY A 140 -30.45 -44.63 1.24
CA GLY A 140 -31.76 -44.13 1.70
C GLY A 140 -31.77 -42.68 2.20
N LEU A 141 -30.74 -41.89 1.90
CA LEU A 141 -30.71 -40.47 2.22
C LEU A 141 -31.77 -39.72 1.41
N LEU A 142 -32.60 -38.92 2.10
CA LEU A 142 -33.70 -38.19 1.48
C LEU A 142 -33.18 -37.18 0.46
N LEU A 143 -33.91 -37.03 -0.65
CA LEU A 143 -33.59 -36.04 -1.69
C LEU A 143 -33.51 -34.62 -1.14
N GLY A 144 -34.40 -34.26 -0.20
CA GLY A 144 -34.40 -32.96 0.46
C GLY A 144 -33.10 -32.68 1.24
N THR A 145 -32.52 -33.70 1.85
CA THR A 145 -31.23 -33.62 2.57
C THR A 145 -30.09 -33.31 1.60
N ILE A 146 -30.08 -33.94 0.41
CA ILE A 146 -29.07 -33.69 -0.64
C ILE A 146 -29.18 -32.26 -1.17
N VAL A 147 -30.39 -31.80 -1.45
CA VAL A 147 -30.63 -30.43 -1.94
C VAL A 147 -30.18 -29.39 -0.91
N LEU A 148 -30.51 -29.61 0.37
CA LEU A 148 -30.07 -28.73 1.46
C LEU A 148 -28.54 -28.75 1.61
N ALA A 149 -27.92 -29.93 1.57
CA ALA A 149 -26.47 -30.07 1.62
C ALA A 149 -25.80 -29.32 0.46
N ASN A 150 -26.33 -29.45 -0.76
CA ASN A 150 -25.82 -28.75 -1.94
C ASN A 150 -25.90 -27.23 -1.78
N ALA A 151 -27.05 -26.70 -1.33
CA ALA A 151 -27.23 -25.27 -1.11
C ALA A 151 -26.24 -24.71 -0.06
N TRP A 152 -25.94 -25.49 0.98
CA TRP A 152 -25.01 -25.08 2.03
C TRP A 152 -23.55 -25.19 1.58
N MET A 153 -23.17 -26.26 0.88
CA MET A 153 -21.83 -26.43 0.31
C MET A 153 -21.53 -25.34 -0.72
N GLU A 154 -22.47 -24.98 -1.59
CA GLU A 154 -22.28 -23.88 -2.54
C GLU A 154 -22.09 -22.52 -1.86
N ARG A 155 -22.72 -22.30 -0.71
CA ARG A 155 -22.42 -21.12 0.12
C ARG A 155 -21.00 -21.17 0.68
N ILE A 156 -20.47 -22.33 1.04
CA ILE A 156 -19.06 -22.44 1.48
C ILE A 156 -18.14 -22.08 0.30
N TYR A 157 -18.33 -22.69 -0.87
CA TYR A 157 -17.46 -22.48 -2.04
C TYR A 157 -17.43 -21.02 -2.50
N THR A 158 -18.58 -20.37 -2.55
CA THR A 158 -18.69 -18.96 -2.98
C THR A 158 -18.12 -17.96 -1.97
N ASN A 159 -18.24 -18.24 -0.65
CA ASN A 159 -17.69 -17.34 0.37
C ASN A 159 -16.18 -17.55 0.59
N ILE A 160 -15.66 -18.74 0.30
CA ILE A 160 -14.23 -19.05 0.42
C ILE A 160 -13.38 -18.08 -0.42
N TRP A 161 -13.80 -17.75 -1.65
CA TRP A 161 -13.09 -16.79 -2.51
C TRP A 161 -12.96 -15.39 -1.91
N ARG A 162 -13.90 -14.98 -1.05
CA ARG A 162 -13.88 -13.65 -0.42
C ARG A 162 -12.73 -13.49 0.58
N TYR A 163 -12.18 -14.59 1.11
CA TYR A 163 -11.00 -14.52 1.97
C TYR A 163 -9.76 -14.01 1.24
N GLY A 164 -9.66 -14.21 -0.07
CA GLY A 164 -8.59 -13.64 -0.88
C GLY A 164 -8.56 -12.11 -0.80
N ALA A 165 -9.72 -11.46 -0.72
CA ALA A 165 -9.83 -10.00 -0.60
C ALA A 165 -9.37 -9.50 0.78
N PHE A 166 -9.70 -10.23 1.86
CA PHE A 166 -9.20 -9.90 3.18
C PHE A 166 -7.66 -10.03 3.28
N GLN A 167 -7.10 -11.11 2.73
CA GLN A 167 -5.65 -11.31 2.67
C GLN A 167 -4.98 -10.16 1.89
N PHE A 168 -5.56 -9.76 0.76
CA PHE A 168 -5.08 -8.62 -0.01
C PHE A 168 -5.03 -7.34 0.83
N ILE A 169 -6.08 -7.03 1.60
CA ILE A 169 -6.14 -5.84 2.45
C ILE A 169 -5.13 -5.89 3.60
N LEU A 170 -4.94 -7.05 4.24
CA LEU A 170 -3.92 -7.20 5.27
C LEU A 170 -2.51 -6.95 4.71
N ASN A 171 -2.20 -7.53 3.55
CA ASN A 171 -0.90 -7.39 2.92
C ASN A 171 -0.63 -5.98 2.40
N GLU A 172 -1.66 -5.29 1.90
CA GLU A 172 -1.54 -3.93 1.37
C GLU A 172 -1.53 -2.87 2.46
N GLY A 173 -2.41 -2.99 3.45
CA GLY A 173 -2.55 -1.96 4.46
C GLY A 173 -1.46 -2.04 5.53
N SER A 174 -0.81 -3.19 5.72
CA SER A 174 0.26 -3.31 6.73
C SER A 174 1.48 -2.43 6.43
N PRO A 175 2.04 -2.40 5.19
CA PRO A 175 3.10 -1.45 4.82
C PRO A 175 2.70 0.02 4.99
N ALA A 176 1.50 0.40 4.53
CA ALA A 176 1.02 1.78 4.65
C ALA A 176 0.83 2.21 6.11
N LEU A 177 0.30 1.31 6.96
CA LEU A 177 0.21 1.55 8.39
C LEU A 177 1.59 1.68 9.03
N ARG A 178 2.57 0.89 8.61
CA ARG A 178 3.94 0.99 9.10
C ARG A 178 4.57 2.35 8.75
N GLU A 179 4.42 2.79 7.50
CA GLU A 179 4.90 4.10 7.04
C GLU A 179 4.23 5.24 7.82
N LEU A 180 2.92 5.14 8.07
CA LEU A 180 2.18 6.12 8.87
C LEU A 180 2.63 6.13 10.33
N VAL A 181 2.88 4.96 10.94
CA VAL A 181 3.42 4.89 12.31
C VAL A 181 4.82 5.47 12.37
N GLU A 182 5.68 5.14 11.41
CA GLU A 182 7.04 5.70 11.29
C GLU A 182 7.00 7.24 11.15
N PHE A 183 6.05 7.76 10.36
CA PHE A 183 5.79 9.20 10.27
C PHE A 183 5.40 9.80 11.62
N PHE A 184 4.51 9.16 12.39
CA PHE A 184 4.13 9.63 13.73
C PHE A 184 5.26 9.53 14.77
N GLU A 185 6.18 8.57 14.61
CA GLU A 185 7.38 8.41 15.45
C GLU A 185 8.51 9.38 15.04
N THR A 186 8.42 9.99 13.87
CA THR A 186 9.42 10.96 13.37
C THR A 186 9.44 12.20 14.26
N LYS A 187 10.59 12.46 14.87
CA LYS A 187 10.79 13.67 15.69
C LYS A 187 11.15 14.87 14.82
N ALA A 188 10.62 16.03 15.16
CA ALA A 188 10.97 17.27 14.49
C ALA A 188 12.46 17.59 14.70
N THR A 189 13.18 17.92 13.63
CA THR A 189 14.59 18.33 13.73
C THR A 189 14.76 19.64 14.51
N ILE A 190 13.78 20.54 14.40
CA ILE A 190 13.75 21.82 15.11
C ILE A 190 12.75 21.71 16.25
N GLU A 191 13.23 21.43 17.45
CA GLU A 191 12.41 21.42 18.65
C GLU A 191 12.37 22.82 19.29
N GLY A 192 11.16 23.23 19.69
CA GLY A 192 10.99 24.38 20.58
C GLY A 192 11.43 24.03 22.00
N PRO A 193 11.84 25.01 22.82
CA PRO A 193 12.08 24.78 24.24
C PRO A 193 10.80 24.27 24.93
N ALA A 194 10.94 23.38 25.93
CA ALA A 194 9.82 22.79 26.67
C ALA A 194 8.93 23.84 27.35
N GLU A 195 9.54 24.92 27.83
CA GLU A 195 8.85 26.11 28.35
C GLU A 195 9.26 27.33 27.50
N PRO A 196 8.50 27.70 26.46
CA PRO A 196 8.82 28.84 25.64
C PRO A 196 8.63 30.14 26.42
N THR A 197 9.72 30.85 26.64
CA THR A 197 9.69 32.21 27.20
C THR A 197 9.49 33.22 26.07
N TRP A 198 8.36 33.93 26.11
CA TRP A 198 8.12 35.04 25.20
C TRP A 198 8.77 36.30 25.76
N PRO A 199 9.62 37.01 25.00
CA PRO A 199 10.17 38.28 25.45
C PRO A 199 9.05 39.31 25.64
N THR A 200 9.04 39.99 26.79
CA THR A 200 8.06 41.04 27.10
C THR A 200 8.19 42.25 26.16
N GLU A 201 9.40 42.48 25.65
CA GLU A 201 9.71 43.51 24.67
C GLU A 201 10.77 43.00 23.70
N VAL A 202 10.54 43.19 22.40
CA VAL A 202 11.50 42.84 21.33
C VAL A 202 12.06 44.13 20.76
N ARG A 203 13.32 44.44 21.08
CA ARG A 203 14.00 45.64 20.56
C ARG A 203 14.31 45.57 19.07
N GLY A 204 14.28 44.37 18.47
CA GLY A 204 14.51 44.16 17.04
C GLY A 204 15.97 44.25 16.60
N SER A 205 16.93 44.16 17.52
CA SER A 205 18.35 43.98 17.18
C SER A 205 18.60 42.54 16.73
N ILE A 206 19.27 42.35 15.60
CA ILE A 206 19.60 41.03 15.06
C ILE A 206 21.11 40.92 14.92
N GLU A 207 21.69 39.87 15.48
CA GLU A 207 23.11 39.60 15.38
C GLU A 207 23.37 38.15 14.95
N LEU A 208 24.22 37.98 13.94
CA LEU A 208 24.76 36.72 13.45
C LEU A 208 26.26 36.74 13.71
N ARG A 209 26.79 35.70 14.36
CA ARG A 209 28.23 35.56 14.69
C ARG A 209 28.77 34.26 14.11
N ASN A 210 29.76 34.37 13.22
CA ASN A 210 30.44 33.23 12.58
C ASN A 210 29.47 32.14 12.09
N VAL A 211 28.36 32.55 11.45
CA VAL A 211 27.32 31.60 11.03
C VAL A 211 27.72 30.96 9.70
N SER A 212 27.95 29.65 9.75
CA SER A 212 28.15 28.79 8.59
C SER A 212 26.99 27.79 8.52
N PHE A 213 26.45 27.54 7.32
CA PHE A 213 25.31 26.65 7.14
C PHE A 213 25.34 25.96 5.78
N GLY A 214 25.02 24.67 5.74
CA GLY A 214 24.83 23.87 4.52
C GLY A 214 23.49 23.13 4.55
N TYR A 215 22.86 22.97 3.39
CA TYR A 215 21.61 22.21 3.32
C TYR A 215 21.89 20.70 3.41
N PRO A 216 21.05 19.92 4.10
CA PRO A 216 21.11 18.46 4.04
C PRO A 216 21.00 18.01 2.58
N ASN A 217 21.88 17.09 2.15
CA ASN A 217 21.99 16.56 0.78
C ASN A 217 22.56 17.52 -0.28
N ARG A 218 23.27 18.58 0.11
CA ARG A 218 24.11 19.36 -0.81
C ARG A 218 25.54 19.43 -0.30
N ASP A 219 26.49 19.19 -1.20
CA ASP A 219 27.90 19.38 -0.92
C ASP A 219 28.23 20.88 -0.88
N GLY A 220 28.95 21.28 0.18
CA GLY A 220 29.38 22.65 0.41
C GLY A 220 28.43 23.48 1.28
N ALA A 221 28.99 24.48 1.96
CA ALA A 221 28.18 25.40 2.75
C ALA A 221 27.50 26.44 1.85
N ALA A 222 26.25 26.75 2.14
CA ALA A 222 25.50 27.84 1.51
C ALA A 222 25.85 29.21 2.12
N LEU A 223 26.38 29.22 3.35
CA LEU A 223 26.87 30.40 4.07
C LEU A 223 28.19 30.03 4.74
N HIS A 224 29.14 30.97 4.73
CA HIS A 224 30.48 30.82 5.30
C HIS A 224 30.78 31.99 6.23
N ASP A 225 30.95 31.69 7.52
CA ASP A 225 31.44 32.60 8.56
C ASP A 225 30.77 33.99 8.55
N ILE A 226 29.45 33.99 8.39
CA ILE A 226 28.66 35.23 8.28
C ILE A 226 28.62 35.92 9.63
N ASN A 227 29.09 37.16 9.63
CA ASN A 227 28.98 38.11 10.73
C ASN A 227 28.13 39.30 10.27
N LEU A 228 27.00 39.53 10.93
CA LEU A 228 26.04 40.58 10.57
C LEU A 228 25.38 41.14 11.82
N ASP A 229 25.37 42.46 11.95
CA ASP A 229 24.70 43.20 13.01
C ASP A 229 23.67 44.16 12.37
N ILE A 230 22.42 44.05 12.79
CA ILE A 230 21.30 44.88 12.34
C ILE A 230 20.73 45.61 13.54
N ALA A 231 20.90 46.93 13.56
CA ALA A 231 20.40 47.77 14.63
C ALA A 231 18.87 47.90 14.60
N PRO A 232 18.23 48.09 15.78
CA PRO A 232 16.80 48.38 15.89
C PRO A 232 16.30 49.48 14.95
N GLY A 233 15.16 49.25 14.30
CA GLY A 233 14.51 50.25 13.43
C GLY A 233 15.21 50.52 12.10
N THR A 234 16.30 49.80 11.79
CA THR A 234 16.99 49.92 10.51
C THR A 234 16.42 48.94 9.48
N THR A 235 16.49 49.34 8.20
CA THR A 235 16.16 48.47 7.07
C THR A 235 17.44 48.13 6.33
N VAL A 236 17.76 46.85 6.22
CA VAL A 236 18.96 46.35 5.55
C VAL A 236 18.57 45.64 4.25
N ALA A 237 19.24 45.99 3.16
CA ALA A 237 19.09 45.32 1.88
C ALA A 237 20.21 44.29 1.67
N LEU A 238 19.84 43.02 1.53
CA LEU A 238 20.77 41.95 1.16
C LEU A 238 20.92 41.90 -0.37
N VAL A 239 22.07 42.35 -0.87
CA VAL A 239 22.39 42.38 -2.31
C VAL A 239 23.53 41.42 -2.65
N GLY A 240 23.51 40.87 -3.87
CA GLY A 240 24.55 39.96 -4.35
C GLY A 240 24.07 39.06 -5.49
N PRO A 241 24.97 38.32 -6.14
CA PRO A 241 24.66 37.46 -7.28
C PRO A 241 23.70 36.30 -6.92
N SER A 242 23.03 35.71 -7.92
CA SER A 242 22.18 34.53 -7.70
C SER A 242 22.98 33.41 -7.03
N GLY A 243 22.39 32.72 -6.05
CA GLY A 243 23.05 31.64 -5.31
C GLY A 243 23.95 32.08 -4.14
N SER A 244 24.16 33.38 -3.89
CA SER A 244 25.04 33.88 -2.82
C SER A 244 24.54 33.67 -1.37
N GLY A 245 23.51 32.84 -1.14
CA GLY A 245 23.01 32.53 0.20
C GLY A 245 22.00 33.53 0.80
N LYS A 246 21.60 34.61 0.12
CA LYS A 246 20.65 35.63 0.64
C LYS A 246 19.34 35.03 1.19
N SER A 247 18.67 34.20 0.39
CA SER A 247 17.42 33.55 0.81
C SER A 247 17.64 32.51 1.92
N THR A 248 18.83 31.90 1.97
CA THR A 248 19.22 30.98 3.04
C THR A 248 19.39 31.73 4.36
N LEU A 249 20.04 32.89 4.34
CA LEU A 249 20.16 33.76 5.51
C LEU A 249 18.78 34.20 6.03
N ALA A 250 17.88 34.59 5.12
CA ALA A 250 16.50 34.95 5.47
C ALA A 250 15.70 33.79 6.10
N LYS A 251 15.93 32.54 5.66
CA LYS A 251 15.32 31.34 6.24
C LYS A 251 15.88 31.01 7.62
N LEU A 252 17.19 31.20 7.82
CA LEU A 252 17.86 31.01 9.12
C LEU A 252 17.37 32.01 10.17
N LEU A 253 17.18 33.28 9.78
CA LEU A 253 16.62 34.31 10.68
C LEU A 253 15.23 33.95 11.19
N GLN A 254 14.45 33.20 10.40
CA GLN A 254 13.11 32.72 10.77
C GLN A 254 13.14 31.34 11.47
N ARG A 255 14.34 30.76 11.66
CA ARG A 255 14.52 29.42 12.23
C ARG A 255 13.75 28.31 11.47
N LEU A 256 13.59 28.47 10.15
CA LEU A 256 13.02 27.44 9.27
C LEU A 256 14.01 26.32 8.93
N THR A 257 15.29 26.61 9.11
CA THR A 257 16.41 25.69 9.00
C THR A 257 17.27 25.84 10.24
N ALA A 258 17.86 24.76 10.74
CA ALA A 258 18.78 24.78 11.87
C ALA A 258 20.21 24.54 11.40
N VAL A 259 21.17 25.20 12.04
CA VAL A 259 22.61 24.98 11.89
C VAL A 259 23.00 23.71 12.65
#